data_AF-A0A3D2BV61-F1
#
_entry.id   AF-A0A3D2BV61-F1
#
_cell.length_a   1.000
_cell.length_b   1.000
_cell.length_c   1.000
_cell.angle_alpha   90.00
_cell.angle_beta   90.00
_cell.angle_gamma   90.00
#
_symmetry.space_group_name_H-M   'P 1'
#
loop_
_entity.id
_entity.type
_entity.pdbx_description
1 polymer ?
#
loop_
_entity_poly.entity_id
_entity_poly.type
_entity_poly.pdbx_seq_one_letter_code
_entity_poly.pdbx_strand_id
1 'polypeptide(L)' 'MAIGVAAVFMETHESPDTAPSDGPNMVPLGELSEILKTLLEIDRIAKADPVK' A
#
# COMPACT_ATOMS: atom_id res chain seq x y z
N MET A 1 7.89 2.28 -1.58
CA MET A 1 8.67 1.43 -2.49
C MET A 1 9.89 2.12 -3.06
N ALA A 2 9.81 3.39 -3.49
CA ALA A 2 10.92 4.14 -4.11
C ALA A 2 12.24 4.17 -3.31
N ILE A 3 12.19 4.23 -1.97
CA ILE A 3 13.38 4.18 -1.10
C ILE A 3 14.01 2.77 -1.05
N GLY A 4 13.29 1.72 -1.47
CA GLY A 4 13.72 0.32 -1.39
C GLY A 4 13.41 -0.30 -0.03
N VAL A 5 12.14 -0.67 0.20
CA VAL A 5 11.71 -1.36 1.43
C VAL A 5 11.37 -2.82 1.17
N ALA A 6 11.44 -3.65 2.20
CA ALA A 6 11.07 -5.06 2.10
C ALA A 6 9.55 -5.25 1.98
N ALA A 7 8.78 -4.45 2.72
CA ALA A 7 7.32 -4.54 2.76
C ALA A 7 6.69 -3.20 3.15
N VAL A 8 5.38 -3.11 2.92
CA VAL A 8 4.49 -2.10 3.50
C VAL A 8 3.41 -2.81 4.28
N PHE A 9 2.94 -2.18 5.36
CA PHE A 9 1.77 -2.63 6.11
C PHE A 9 0.64 -1.62 5.89
N MET A 10 -0.57 -2.11 5.71
CA MET A 10 -1.75 -1.30 5.42
C MET A 10 -2.98 -1.99 5.99
N GLU A 11 -3.81 -1.24 6.70
CA GLU A 11 -5.12 -1.69 7.16
C GLU A 11 -6.19 -1.34 6.12
N THR A 12 -7.21 -2.18 5.99
CA THR A 12 -8.25 -2.01 5.00
C THR A 12 -9.61 -2.44 5.53
N HIS A 13 -10.67 -1.84 4.99
CA HIS A 13 -12.05 -2.18 5.32
C HIS A 13 -12.97 -1.87 4.13
N GLU A 14 -14.05 -2.63 3.97
CA GLU A 14 -15.13 -2.36 3.01
C GLU A 14 -15.85 -1.02 3.26
N SER A 15 -15.82 -0.50 4.50
CA SER A 15 -16.48 0.74 4.90
C SER A 15 -15.68 1.42 6.02
N PRO A 16 -14.57 2.09 5.70
CA PRO A 16 -13.69 2.72 6.70
C PRO A 16 -14.43 3.68 7.65
N ASP A 17 -15.41 4.43 7.16
CA ASP A 17 -16.18 5.40 7.95
C ASP A 17 -16.96 4.76 9.13
N THR A 18 -17.26 3.46 9.05
CA THR A 18 -17.99 2.72 10.09
C THR A 18 -17.13 1.67 10.79
N ALA A 19 -15.83 1.65 10.52
CA ALA A 19 -14.91 0.71 11.15
C ALA A 19 -14.90 0.91 12.68
N PRO A 20 -14.85 -0.18 13.47
CA PRO A 20 -14.88 -0.10 14.94
C PRO A 20 -13.60 0.49 15.54
N SER A 21 -12.53 0.62 14.74
CA SER A 21 -11.27 1.27 15.07
C SER A 21 -10.62 1.80 13.80
N ASP A 22 -9.85 2.87 13.92
CA ASP A 22 -8.90 3.38 12.91
C ASP A 22 -9.43 3.67 11.50
N GLY A 23 -10.76 3.79 11.36
CA GLY A 23 -11.44 4.06 10.09
C GLY A 23 -10.78 5.14 9.21
N PRO A 24 -10.48 6.34 9.72
CA PRO A 24 -9.83 7.40 8.94
C PRO A 24 -8.44 7.05 8.38
N ASN A 25 -7.78 6.01 8.89
CA ASN A 25 -6.45 5.54 8.46
C ASN A 25 -6.51 4.29 7.56
N MET A 26 -7.67 3.63 7.45
CA MET A 26 -7.82 2.43 6.64
C MET A 26 -8.04 2.78 5.17
N VAL A 27 -7.42 1.99 4.29
CA VAL A 27 -7.67 2.08 2.86
C VAL A 27 -8.97 1.35 2.49
N PRO A 28 -9.88 1.94 1.69
CA PRO A 28 -11.05 1.24 1.21
C PRO A 28 -10.69 -0.05 0.47
N LEU A 29 -11.29 -1.18 0.85
CA LEU A 29 -10.93 -2.50 0.29
C LEU A 29 -11.07 -2.57 -1.23
N GLY A 30 -12.07 -1.88 -1.79
CA GLY A 30 -12.28 -1.81 -3.24
C GLY A 30 -11.16 -1.13 -4.02
N GLU A 31 -10.33 -0.32 -3.37
CA GLU A 31 -9.21 0.41 -4.00
C GLU A 31 -7.88 -0.36 -3.89
N LEU A 32 -7.82 -1.39 -3.04
CA LEU A 32 -6.58 -2.09 -2.70
C LEU A 32 -5.85 -2.65 -3.93
N SER A 33 -6.59 -3.17 -4.91
CA SER A 33 -6.01 -3.74 -6.14
C SER A 33 -5.19 -2.71 -6.93
N GLU A 34 -5.75 -1.52 -7.16
CA GLU A 34 -5.08 -0.47 -7.95
C GLU A 34 -3.90 0.16 -7.20
N ILE A 35 -4.03 0.29 -5.87
CA ILE A 35 -2.93 0.72 -5.00
C ILE A 35 -1.78 -0.29 -5.07
N LEU A 36 -2.06 -1.58 -4.90
CA LEU A 36 -1.04 -2.64 -4.97
C LEU A 36 -0.36 -2.70 -6.33
N LYS A 37 -1.10 -2.52 -7.42
CA LYS A 37 -0.53 -2.44 -8.78
C LYS A 37 0.51 -1.32 -8.88
N THR A 38 0.15 -0.13 -8.42
CA THR A 38 1.06 1.03 -8.42
C THR A 38 2.29 0.79 -7.54
N LEU A 39 2.10 0.24 -6.34
CA LEU A 39 3.20 -0.09 -5.44
C LEU A 39 4.16 -1.11 -6.05
N LEU A 40 3.64 -2.15 -6.71
CA LEU A 40 4.46 -3.16 -7.39
C LEU A 40 5.27 -2.58 -8.55
N GLU A 41 4.70 -1.66 -9.32
CA GLU A 41 5.43 -0.97 -10.41
C GLU A 41 6.60 -0.15 -9.84
N ILE A 42 6.37 0.63 -8.79
CA ILE A 42 7.42 1.41 -8.13
C ILE A 42 8.49 0.49 -7.51
N ASP A 43 8.06 -0.62 -6.88
CA ASP A 43 8.97 -1.57 -6.24
C ASP A 43 9.92 -2.22 -7.23
N ARG A 44 9.40 -2.65 -8.39
CA ARG A 44 10.20 -3.24 -9.46
C ARG A 44 11.25 -2.25 -9.97
N ILE A 45 10.89 -0.99 -10.16
CA ILE A 45 11.83 0.05 -10.62
C ILE A 45 12.90 0.29 -9.57
N ALA A 46 12.51 0.51 -8.31
CA ALA A 46 13.43 0.82 -7.22
C ALA A 46 14.43 -0.31 -6.93
N LYS A 47 14.00 -1.57 -7.09
CA LYS A 47 14.83 -2.76 -6.83
C LYS A 47 15.67 -3.21 -8.03
N ALA A 48 15.47 -2.64 -9.22
CA ALA A 48 16.23 -3.02 -10.41
C ALA A 48 17.72 -2.60 -10.33
N ASP A 49 18.01 -1.48 -9.66
CA ASP A 49 19.38 -1.00 -9.42
C ASP A 49 19.44 -0.23 -8.08
N PRO A 50 19.52 -0.95 -6.94
CA PRO A 50 19.48 -0.31 -5.63
C PRO A 50 20.78 0.44 -5.33
N VAL A 51 20.65 1.61 -4.71
CA VAL A 51 21.79 2.36 -4.17
C VAL A 51 22.51 1.50 -3.12
N LYS A 52 23.83 1.40 -3.25
CA LYS A 52 24.70 0.58 -2.38
C LYS A 52 25.21 1.35 -1.18
#